data_AF-A0A955CLB0-F1
#
_entry.id   AF-A0A955CLB0-F1
#
_cell.length_a   1.000
_cell.length_b   1.000
_cell.length_c   1.000
_cell.angle_alpha   90.00
_cell.angle_beta   90.00
_cell.angle_gamma   90.00
#
_symmetry.space_group_name_H-M   'P 1'
#
loop_
_entity.id
_entity.type
_entity.pdbx_description
1 polymer ?
#
loop_
_entity_poly.entity_id
_entity_poly.type
_entity_poly.pdbx_seq_one_letter_code
_entity_poly.pdbx_strand_id
1 'polypeptide(L)' 'FPWVVPCHRVVASGQNRLGGFSAPGGIATKRRLLQLERTPTRD' A
#
# COMPACT_ATOMS: atom_id res chain seq x y z
N PHE A 1 -0.20 -12.92 -5.50
CA PHE A 1 -0.19 -12.01 -6.67
C PHE A 1 -0.49 -10.55 -6.27
N PRO A 2 0.37 -9.86 -5.50
CA PRO A 2 0.24 -8.42 -5.23
C PRO A 2 0.89 -7.50 -6.30
N TRP A 3 1.65 -8.06 -7.25
CA TRP A 3 2.40 -7.29 -8.25
C TRP A 3 1.58 -6.96 -9.51
N VAL A 4 0.71 -7.87 -9.96
CA VAL A 4 -0.16 -7.62 -11.13
C VAL A 4 -1.31 -6.69 -10.78
N VAL A 5 -1.91 -6.88 -9.60
CA VAL A 5 -2.97 -6.01 -9.07
C VAL A 5 -2.41 -5.28 -7.85
N PRO A 6 -2.27 -3.94 -7.88
CA PRO A 6 -1.69 -3.18 -6.77
C PRO A 6 -2.72 -2.96 -5.65
N CYS A 7 -3.21 -4.06 -5.07
CA CYS A 7 -4.29 -4.04 -4.08
C CYS A 7 -3.92 -3.29 -2.79
N HIS A 8 -2.63 -3.11 -2.48
CA HIS A 8 -2.16 -2.29 -1.36
C HIS A 8 -2.39 -0.78 -1.56
N ARG A 9 -2.68 -0.33 -2.80
CA ARG A 9 -3.04 1.08 -3.11
C ARG A 9 -4.48 1.44 -2.76
N VAL A 10 -5.35 0.47 -2.51
CA VAL A 10 -6.72 0.74 -2.05
C VAL A 10 -6.69 1.22 -0.60
N VAL A 11 -6.98 2.49 -0.34
CA VAL A 11 -6.97 3.11 0.99
C VAL A 11 -8.38 3.22 1.59
N ALA A 12 -8.46 3.41 2.90
CA ALA A 12 -9.75 3.63 3.54
C ALA A 12 -10.22 5.08 3.31
N SER A 13 -11.52 5.31 3.34
CA SER A 13 -12.08 6.67 3.31
C SER A 13 -11.63 7.49 4.53
N GLY A 14 -11.49 8.80 4.33
CA GLY A 14 -10.98 9.75 5.33
C GLY A 14 -9.48 10.03 5.17
N GLN A 15 -9.04 11.14 5.78
CA GLN A 15 -7.66 11.60 5.62
C GLN A 15 -6.66 10.63 6.27
N ASN A 16 -5.66 10.22 5.49
CA ASN A 16 -4.51 9.44 5.94
C ASN A 16 -4.86 8.08 6.60
N ARG A 17 -5.91 7.39 6.13
CA ARG A 17 -6.39 6.12 6.70
C ARG A 17 -5.98 4.91 5.85
N LEU A 18 -5.39 3.90 6.48
CA LEU A 18 -5.16 2.59 5.89
C LEU A 18 -6.25 1.62 6.31
N GLY A 19 -6.93 1.01 5.33
CA GLY A 19 -7.82 -0.14 5.56
C GLY A 19 -7.04 -1.45 5.63
N GLY A 20 -7.76 -2.55 5.95
CA GLY A 20 -7.23 -3.91 6.00
C GLY A 20 -6.49 -4.37 4.74
N PHE A 21 -5.75 -5.47 4.88
CA PHE A 21 -5.02 -6.07 3.76
C PHE A 21 -4.98 -7.58 3.90
N SER A 22 -5.34 -8.29 2.84
CA SER A 22 -5.51 -9.75 2.88
C SER A 22 -4.23 -10.54 2.66
N ALA A 23 -3.13 -9.90 2.24
CA ALA A 23 -1.85 -10.58 2.10
C ALA A 23 -1.26 -10.94 3.48
N PRO A 24 -0.44 -12.00 3.57
CA PRO A 24 0.31 -12.31 4.78
C PRO A 24 1.04 -11.08 5.34
N GLY A 25 0.92 -10.88 6.66
CA GLY A 25 1.43 -9.68 7.35
C GLY A 25 0.49 -8.48 7.32
N GLY A 26 -0.67 -8.57 6.66
CA GLY A 26 -1.78 -7.64 6.80
C GLY A 26 -1.43 -6.18 6.54
N ILE A 27 -1.96 -5.27 7.37
CA ILE A 27 -1.72 -3.82 7.24
C ILE A 27 -0.23 -3.45 7.27
N ALA A 28 0.61 -4.21 7.96
CA ALA A 28 2.05 -3.95 7.99
C ALA A 28 2.68 -4.15 6.61
N THR A 29 2.33 -5.23 5.92
CA THR A 29 2.78 -5.49 4.54
C THR A 29 2.30 -4.39 3.59
N LYS A 30 1.04 -3.97 3.68
CA LYS A 30 0.49 -2.87 2.87
C LYS A 30 1.27 -1.57 3.04
N ARG A 31 1.58 -1.20 4.29
CA ARG A 31 2.36 0.00 4.60
C ARG A 31 3.76 -0.05 3.99
N ARG A 32 4.44 -1.19 4.09
CA ARG A 32 5.77 -1.40 3.50
C ARG A 32 5.75 -1.27 1.98
N LEU A 33 4.76 -1.86 1.32
CA LEU A 33 4.62 -1.78 -0.13
C LEU A 33 4.41 -0.32 -0.58
N LEU A 34 3.52 0.42 0.07
CA LEU A 34 3.31 1.84 -0.20
C LEU A 34 4.57 2.69 0.02
N GLN A 35 5.41 2.34 1.01
CA GLN A 35 6.68 3.02 1.25
C GLN A 35 7.69 2.74 0.13
N LEU A 36 7.76 1.50 -0.37
CA LEU A 36 8.66 1.11 -1.46
C LEU A 36 8.28 1.74 -2.80
N GLU A 37 7.00 2.03 -3.02
CA GLU A 37 6.53 2.72 -4.24
C GLU A 37 6.89 4.21 -4.28
N ARG A 38 7.40 4.79 -3.18
CA ARG A 38 7.85 6.19 -3.16
C ARG A 38 9.06 6.35 -4.06
N THR A 39 8.78 6.73 -5.31
CA THR A 39 9.80 7.13 -6.27
C THR A 39 10.22 8.56 -5.93
N PRO A 40 11.49 8.85 -5.62
CA PRO A 40 11.95 10.22 -5.53
C PRO A 40 11.70 10.89 -6.88
N THR A 41 11.03 12.04 -6.86
CA THR A 41 10.81 12.86 -8.05
C THR A 41 12.18 13.19 -8.66
N ARG A 42 12.41 12.80 -9.92
CA ARG A 42 13.53 13.37 -10.68
C ARG A 42 13.12 14.78 -11.08
N ASP A 43 13.91 15.71 -10.59
CA ASP A 43 14.08 17.07 -11.10
C ASP A 43 14.37 17.08 -12.61
#